data_AF-A0A847IW84-F1
#
_entry.id   AF-A0A847IW84-F1
#
_cell.length_a   1.000
_cell.length_b   1.000
_cell.length_c   1.000
_cell.angle_alpha   90.00
_cell.angle_beta   90.00
_cell.angle_gamma   90.00
#
_symmetry.space_group_name_H-M   'P 1'
#
loop_
_entity.id
_entity.type
_entity.pdbx_description
1 polymer ?
#
loop_
_entity_poly.entity_id
_entity_poly.type
_entity_poly.pdbx_seq_one_letter_code
_entity_poly.pdbx_strand_id
1 'polypeptide(L)'
;MIVLCQNVFFFNNIKPVNAQISGVSDTVCRELVSAGFENVFVSEVEGTIVIGYENRRFRFEPKGCSEVMKIIDQVVEQDRDIMLIIFRNKIPLLFIEYNTLSFSNFISNKISSNEFFEELQVASEKPEFEKYKAVRTNRSEFKADVALGPNVSLQFGDWDRNVQSNINLIPELNTMLTKGLTLTAQALVPLYNNFLIPEQAETQIRPGIIALNQMIRLEDNVFLNASLGYFTRSRAGFDIELRK
;
A
#
# COMPACT_ATOMS: atom_id res chain seq x y z
N MET A 1 37.86 -0.25 -36.71
CA MET A 1 36.86 0.79 -36.42
C MET A 1 35.64 0.11 -35.83
N ILE A 2 35.53 0.23 -34.51
CA ILE A 2 34.38 0.02 -33.60
C ILE A 2 33.67 -1.34 -33.67
N VAL A 3 34.09 -2.18 -32.72
CA VAL A 3 33.36 -3.31 -32.14
C VAL A 3 32.16 -2.77 -31.37
N LEU A 4 30.95 -3.23 -31.68
CA LEU A 4 29.74 -2.99 -30.89
C LEU A 4 29.33 -4.31 -30.24
N CYS A 5 29.90 -4.60 -29.08
CA CYS A 5 29.43 -5.63 -28.18
C CYS A 5 28.05 -5.23 -27.64
N GLN A 6 27.00 -5.93 -28.06
CA GLN A 6 25.70 -5.88 -27.41
C GLN A 6 25.82 -6.64 -26.08
N ASN A 7 26.06 -5.89 -24.99
CA ASN A 7 25.89 -6.41 -23.64
C ASN A 7 24.40 -6.55 -23.35
N VAL A 8 23.85 -7.74 -23.62
CA VAL A 8 22.57 -8.16 -23.06
C VAL A 8 22.82 -8.43 -21.57
N PHE A 9 22.43 -7.49 -20.71
CA PHE A 9 22.38 -7.70 -19.27
C PHE A 9 21.25 -8.70 -18.96
N PHE A 10 21.58 -9.99 -19.01
CA PHE A 10 20.80 -10.99 -18.29
C PHE A 10 21.05 -10.76 -16.79
N PHE A 11 20.09 -10.13 -16.12
CA PHE A 11 19.97 -10.27 -14.66
C PHE A 11 19.64 -11.73 -14.37
N ASN A 12 20.67 -12.57 -14.27
CA ASN A 12 20.58 -13.86 -13.64
C ASN A 12 20.15 -13.61 -12.20
N ASN A 13 18.87 -13.85 -11.93
CA ASN A 13 18.33 -13.99 -10.58
C ASN A 13 19.00 -15.23 -9.96
N ILE A 14 20.18 -15.03 -9.38
CA ILE A 14 20.71 -15.98 -8.41
C ILE A 14 19.75 -15.89 -7.22
N LYS A 15 18.80 -16.82 -7.15
CA LYS A 15 18.02 -17.04 -5.94
C LYS A 15 19.04 -17.37 -4.84
N PRO A 16 19.16 -16.58 -3.76
CA PRO A 16 19.90 -17.04 -2.62
C PRO A 16 19.19 -18.30 -2.11
N VAL A 17 19.87 -19.44 -2.23
CA VAL A 17 19.54 -20.65 -1.50
C VAL A 17 19.81 -20.32 -0.04
N ASN A 18 18.76 -19.98 0.70
CA ASN A 18 18.85 -19.85 2.15
C ASN A 18 17.63 -20.51 2.78
N ALA A 19 17.95 -21.54 3.56
CA ALA A 19 17.22 -22.20 4.64
C ALA A 19 15.78 -22.66 4.36
N GLN A 20 15.53 -23.94 4.62
CA GLN A 20 14.17 -24.49 4.77
C GLN A 20 13.36 -23.59 5.71
N ILE A 21 12.46 -22.82 5.13
CA ILE A 21 11.36 -22.18 5.83
C ILE A 21 10.49 -23.33 6.34
N SER A 22 10.19 -23.36 7.64
CA SER A 22 9.34 -24.39 8.24
C SER A 22 8.00 -24.48 7.49
N GLY A 23 7.44 -25.68 7.33
CA GLY A 23 6.21 -25.87 6.55
C GLY A 23 5.02 -25.01 7.01
N VAL A 24 5.02 -24.60 8.28
CA VAL A 24 4.07 -23.65 8.87
C VAL A 24 4.23 -22.26 8.25
N SER A 25 5.45 -21.73 8.20
CA SER A 25 5.74 -20.38 7.67
C SER A 25 5.38 -20.26 6.18
N ASP A 26 5.68 -21.30 5.39
CA ASP A 26 5.28 -21.36 3.98
C ASP A 26 3.76 -21.42 3.81
N THR A 27 3.06 -22.12 4.70
CA THR A 27 1.60 -22.20 4.67
C THR A 27 0.96 -20.87 5.04
N VAL A 28 1.38 -20.22 6.13
CA VAL A 28 0.91 -18.88 6.49
C VAL A 28 1.13 -17.90 5.34
N CYS A 29 2.33 -17.89 4.75
CA CYS A 29 2.65 -17.03 3.61
C CYS A 29 1.70 -17.26 2.43
N ARG A 30 1.45 -18.51 2.06
CA ARG A 30 0.55 -18.89 0.96
C ARG A 30 -0.90 -18.50 1.24
N GLU A 31 -1.41 -18.72 2.46
CA GLU A 31 -2.79 -18.38 2.82
C GLU A 31 -3.00 -16.86 2.83
N LEU A 32 -2.04 -16.08 3.35
CA LEU A 32 -2.10 -14.61 3.31
C LEU A 32 -2.09 -14.07 1.88
N VAL A 33 -1.23 -14.60 1.00
CA VAL A 33 -1.21 -14.22 -0.41
C VAL A 33 -2.53 -14.58 -1.10
N SER A 34 -3.07 -15.77 -0.83
CA SER A 34 -4.36 -16.22 -1.38
C SER A 34 -5.53 -15.37 -0.86
N ALA A 35 -5.42 -14.84 0.36
CA ALA A 35 -6.35 -13.87 0.92
C ALA A 35 -6.15 -12.44 0.36
N GLY A 36 -5.22 -12.21 -0.57
CA GLY A 36 -5.03 -10.93 -1.26
C GLY A 36 -4.16 -9.92 -0.51
N PHE A 37 -3.42 -10.33 0.52
CA PHE A 37 -2.40 -9.49 1.14
C PHE A 37 -1.14 -9.43 0.28
N GLU A 38 -0.48 -8.27 0.27
CA GLU A 38 0.69 -8.03 -0.57
C GLU A 38 1.96 -7.89 0.25
N ASN A 39 3.11 -7.98 -0.42
CA ASN A 39 4.42 -7.75 0.19
C ASN A 39 4.66 -8.62 1.44
N VAL A 40 4.10 -9.83 1.44
CA VAL A 40 4.04 -10.74 2.57
C VAL A 40 5.40 -11.37 2.81
N PHE A 41 5.84 -11.48 4.06
CA PHE A 41 6.93 -12.36 4.44
C PHE A 41 6.65 -13.01 5.78
N VAL A 42 7.27 -14.16 6.00
CA VAL A 42 7.23 -14.88 7.28
C VAL A 42 8.65 -15.31 7.62
N SER A 43 9.06 -15.09 8.86
CA SER A 43 10.34 -15.52 9.41
C SER A 43 10.18 -15.94 10.86
N GLU A 44 11.15 -16.70 11.39
CA GLU A 44 11.19 -17.06 12.80
C GLU A 44 12.51 -16.53 13.38
N VAL A 45 12.40 -15.71 14.43
CA VAL A 45 13.55 -15.06 15.07
C VAL A 45 13.40 -15.20 16.57
N GLU A 46 14.39 -15.81 17.23
CA GLU A 46 14.42 -15.98 18.70
C GLU A 46 13.17 -16.69 19.27
N GLY A 47 12.51 -17.56 18.47
CA GLY A 47 11.29 -18.28 18.86
C GLY A 47 9.98 -17.57 18.49
N THR A 48 10.04 -16.29 18.14
CA THR A 48 8.89 -15.49 17.68
C THR A 48 8.69 -15.65 16.18
N ILE A 49 7.45 -15.89 15.75
CA ILE A 49 7.08 -15.91 14.34
C ILE A 49 6.76 -14.47 13.91
N VAL A 50 7.53 -13.95 12.96
CA VAL A 50 7.40 -12.59 12.45
C VAL A 50 6.72 -12.61 11.10
N ILE A 51 5.64 -11.85 10.97
CA ILE A 51 4.82 -11.80 9.75
C ILE A 51 4.68 -10.35 9.32
N GLY A 52 5.26 -10.04 8.18
CA GLY A 52 5.09 -8.74 7.54
C GLY A 52 4.06 -8.81 6.42
N TYR A 53 3.16 -7.84 6.32
CA TYR A 53 2.19 -7.77 5.22
C TYR A 53 1.77 -6.33 4.89
N GLU A 54 1.22 -6.13 3.70
CA GLU A 54 0.58 -4.90 3.27
C GLU A 54 -0.88 -5.16 2.93
N ASN A 55 -1.78 -4.40 3.56
CA ASN A 55 -3.22 -4.51 3.35
C ASN A 55 -3.66 -3.62 2.18
N ARG A 56 -3.98 -4.25 1.05
CA ARG A 56 -4.62 -3.62 -0.13
C ARG A 56 -6.08 -4.01 -0.29
N ARG A 57 -6.58 -4.96 0.52
CA ARG A 57 -7.90 -5.56 0.38
C ARG A 57 -8.96 -4.85 1.22
N PHE A 58 -8.63 -4.50 2.46
CA PHE A 58 -9.59 -3.97 3.41
C PHE A 58 -9.37 -2.47 3.61
N ARG A 59 -10.42 -1.68 3.38
CA ARG A 59 -10.39 -0.22 3.61
C ARG A 59 -10.10 0.16 5.07
N PHE A 60 -10.47 -0.70 6.02
CA PHE A 60 -10.29 -0.50 7.45
C PHE A 60 -9.19 -1.45 7.97
N GLU A 61 -8.05 -0.89 8.38
CA GLU A 61 -6.85 -1.66 8.74
C GLU A 61 -7.07 -2.68 9.88
N PRO A 62 -7.80 -2.35 10.97
CA PRO A 62 -8.07 -3.33 12.03
C PRO A 62 -8.82 -4.57 11.54
N LYS A 63 -9.66 -4.43 10.50
CA LYS A 63 -10.30 -5.58 9.86
C LYS A 63 -9.30 -6.41 9.05
N GLY A 64 -8.35 -5.78 8.36
CA GLY A 64 -7.26 -6.50 7.70
C GLY A 64 -6.44 -7.30 8.70
N CYS A 65 -6.04 -6.65 9.80
CA CYS A 65 -5.29 -7.29 10.88
C CYS A 65 -6.05 -8.47 11.51
N SER A 66 -7.35 -8.32 11.78
CA SER A 66 -8.13 -9.42 12.36
C SER A 66 -8.22 -10.64 11.42
N GLU A 67 -8.32 -10.43 10.11
CA GLU A 67 -8.30 -11.52 9.13
C GLU A 67 -6.92 -12.19 9.06
N VAL A 68 -5.82 -11.42 9.16
CA VAL A 68 -4.46 -11.98 9.27
C VAL A 68 -4.33 -12.86 10.53
N MET A 69 -4.77 -12.36 11.68
CA MET A 69 -4.70 -13.12 12.95
C MET A 69 -5.51 -14.41 12.90
N LYS A 70 -6.69 -14.41 12.24
CA LYS A 70 -7.49 -15.64 12.03
C LYS A 70 -6.78 -16.65 11.14
N ILE A 71 -6.13 -16.21 10.06
CA ILE A 71 -5.35 -17.10 9.20
C ILE A 71 -4.20 -17.74 9.97
N ILE A 72 -3.54 -16.95 10.82
CA ILE A 72 -2.45 -17.45 11.68
C ILE A 72 -2.96 -18.48 12.68
N ASP A 73 -4.07 -18.21 13.37
CA ASP A 73 -4.68 -19.12 14.35
C ASP A 73 -5.06 -20.48 13.75
N GLN A 74 -5.43 -20.51 12.47
CA GLN A 74 -5.77 -21.76 11.76
C GLN A 74 -4.56 -22.62 11.39
N VAL A 75 -3.36 -22.03 11.33
CA VAL A 75 -2.16 -22.68 10.76
C VAL A 75 -1.07 -22.90 11.79
N VAL A 76 -0.89 -21.96 12.72
CA VAL A 76 0.16 -21.98 13.73
C VAL A 76 -0.34 -22.72 14.96
N GLU A 77 0.54 -23.49 15.59
CA GLU A 77 0.25 -24.16 16.86
C GLU A 77 -0.20 -23.16 17.94
N GLN A 78 -1.00 -23.65 18.88
CA GLN A 78 -1.39 -22.88 20.05
C GLN A 78 -0.16 -22.64 20.94
N ASP A 79 -0.05 -21.44 21.50
CA ASP A 79 1.04 -20.98 22.36
C ASP A 79 2.36 -20.64 21.64
N ARG A 80 2.27 -19.75 20.66
CA ARG A 80 3.41 -19.15 19.95
C ARG A 80 3.34 -17.64 20.01
N ASP A 81 4.49 -17.00 20.21
CA ASP A 81 4.60 -15.56 20.12
C ASP A 81 4.65 -15.12 18.65
N ILE A 82 3.79 -14.15 18.32
CA ILE A 82 3.64 -13.57 16.99
C ILE A 82 4.00 -12.10 17.03
N MET A 83 4.74 -11.64 16.02
CA MET A 83 4.90 -10.22 15.73
C MET A 83 4.42 -9.92 14.32
N LEU A 84 3.37 -9.11 14.22
CA LEU A 84 2.88 -8.58 12.96
C LEU A 84 3.58 -7.25 12.64
N ILE A 85 3.98 -7.08 11.39
CA ILE A 85 4.50 -5.82 10.86
C ILE A 85 3.59 -5.37 9.71
N ILE A 86 2.82 -4.31 9.96
CA ILE A 86 1.92 -3.73 8.96
C ILE A 86 2.70 -2.71 8.14
N PHE A 87 2.74 -2.91 6.83
CA PHE A 87 3.39 -2.02 5.88
C PHE A 87 2.39 -1.19 5.07
N ARG A 88 2.84 -0.02 4.62
CA ARG A 88 2.23 0.75 3.53
C ARG A 88 3.32 1.14 2.55
N ASN A 89 3.17 0.80 1.28
CA ASN A 89 4.20 1.00 0.25
C ASN A 89 5.59 0.47 0.70
N LYS A 90 5.63 -0.69 1.39
CA LYS A 90 6.84 -1.26 2.02
C LYS A 90 7.53 -0.41 3.11
N ILE A 91 6.86 0.62 3.61
CA ILE A 91 7.27 1.37 4.80
C ILE A 91 6.57 0.77 6.02
N PRO A 92 7.28 0.32 7.07
CA PRO A 92 6.63 -0.21 8.27
C PRO A 92 5.88 0.91 8.97
N LEU A 93 4.64 0.63 9.40
CA LEU A 93 3.78 1.59 10.10
C LEU A 93 3.46 1.16 11.52
N LEU A 94 3.15 -0.12 11.72
CA LEU A 94 2.69 -0.64 13.00
C LEU A 94 3.29 -2.02 13.28
N PHE A 95 3.63 -2.23 14.54
CA PHE A 95 4.10 -3.48 15.10
C PHE A 95 3.07 -3.95 16.12
N ILE A 96 2.62 -5.20 16.00
CA ILE A 96 1.66 -5.80 16.91
C ILE A 96 2.22 -7.12 17.40
N GLU A 97 2.38 -7.27 18.70
CA GLU A 97 2.87 -8.49 19.34
C GLU A 97 1.76 -9.11 20.19
N TYR A 98 1.57 -10.43 20.04
CA TYR A 98 0.58 -11.21 20.78
C TYR A 98 0.94 -12.69 20.80
N ASN A 99 0.33 -13.45 21.71
CA ASN A 99 0.44 -14.90 21.74
C ASN A 99 -0.76 -15.57 21.04
N THR A 100 -0.53 -16.61 20.23
CA THR A 100 -1.60 -17.31 19.50
C THR A 100 -2.65 -17.91 20.43
N LEU A 101 -2.28 -18.41 21.61
CA LEU A 101 -3.20 -18.98 22.60
C LEU A 101 -4.20 -17.93 23.08
N SER A 102 -3.74 -16.73 23.39
CA SER A 102 -4.58 -15.61 23.83
C SER A 102 -5.61 -15.22 22.77
N PHE A 103 -5.17 -15.09 21.51
CA PHE A 103 -6.08 -14.80 20.40
C PHE A 103 -7.08 -15.94 20.17
N SER A 104 -6.63 -17.20 20.23
CA SER A 104 -7.49 -18.38 20.10
C SER A 104 -8.56 -18.44 21.19
N ASN A 105 -8.19 -18.11 22.43
CA ASN A 105 -9.10 -18.00 23.55
C ASN A 105 -10.11 -16.86 23.36
N PHE A 106 -9.68 -15.73 22.81
CA PHE A 106 -10.56 -14.59 22.52
C PHE A 106 -11.62 -14.94 21.47
N ILE A 107 -11.22 -15.48 20.31
CA ILE A 107 -12.18 -15.84 19.25
C ILE A 107 -13.11 -16.99 19.67
N SER A 108 -12.69 -17.82 20.63
CA SER A 108 -13.49 -18.90 21.22
C SER A 108 -14.36 -18.43 22.40
N ASN A 109 -14.39 -17.14 22.72
CA ASN A 109 -15.11 -16.53 23.85
C ASN A 109 -14.71 -17.09 25.24
N LYS A 110 -13.47 -17.58 25.38
CA LYS A 110 -12.90 -18.01 26.68
C LYS A 110 -12.35 -16.83 27.49
N ILE A 111 -11.88 -15.79 26.79
CA ILE A 111 -11.52 -14.50 27.37
C ILE A 111 -12.31 -13.39 26.67
N SER A 112 -12.52 -12.29 27.38
CA SER A 112 -13.17 -11.08 26.88
C SER A 112 -12.25 -10.29 25.94
N SER A 113 -12.84 -9.36 25.18
CA SER A 113 -12.06 -8.43 24.35
C SER A 113 -11.08 -7.61 25.18
N ASN A 114 -11.47 -7.17 26.38
CA ASN A 114 -10.62 -6.34 27.24
C ASN A 114 -9.39 -7.11 27.72
N GLU A 115 -9.59 -8.37 28.16
CA GLU A 115 -8.47 -9.24 28.56
C GLU A 115 -7.50 -9.46 27.40
N PHE A 116 -8.00 -9.70 26.19
CA PHE A 116 -7.12 -9.82 25.01
C PHE A 116 -6.38 -8.52 24.68
N PHE A 117 -7.05 -7.36 24.79
CA PHE A 117 -6.41 -6.07 24.52
C PHE A 117 -5.34 -5.70 25.54
N GLU A 118 -5.45 -6.15 26.79
CA GLU A 118 -4.42 -5.93 27.82
C GLU A 118 -3.12 -6.69 27.53
N GLU A 119 -3.20 -7.83 26.83
CA GLU A 119 -2.04 -8.62 26.42
C GLU A 119 -1.44 -8.18 25.07
N LEU A 120 -2.20 -7.46 24.26
CA LEU A 120 -1.78 -6.98 22.95
C LEU A 120 -0.78 -5.83 23.07
N GLN A 121 0.45 -6.03 22.61
CA GLN A 121 1.43 -4.94 22.55
C GLN A 121 1.41 -4.30 21.16
N VAL A 122 1.20 -2.99 21.11
CA VAL A 122 1.16 -2.23 19.87
C VAL A 122 2.19 -1.11 19.92
N ALA A 123 3.08 -1.08 18.95
CA ALA A 123 4.12 -0.06 18.83
C ALA A 123 4.13 0.55 17.44
N SER A 124 4.36 1.86 17.35
CA SER A 124 4.65 2.52 16.07
C SER A 124 6.09 2.28 15.62
N GLU A 125 6.99 1.95 16.54
CA GLU A 125 8.43 1.83 16.33
C GLU A 125 9.03 0.59 16.98
N LYS A 126 9.99 -0.01 16.27
CA LYS A 126 10.77 -1.15 16.74
C LYS A 126 12.14 -1.10 16.06
N PRO A 127 13.17 -0.48 16.68
CA PRO A 127 14.48 -0.24 16.06
C PRO A 127 15.15 -1.51 15.52
N GLU A 128 14.90 -2.63 16.17
CA GLU A 128 15.37 -3.95 15.77
C GLU A 128 14.61 -4.53 14.56
N PHE A 129 13.67 -3.81 13.92
CA PHE A 129 12.87 -4.43 12.86
C PHE A 129 13.68 -4.92 11.66
N GLU A 130 14.85 -4.32 11.45
CA GLU A 130 15.79 -4.67 10.40
C GLU A 130 16.27 -6.14 10.50
N LYS A 131 16.38 -6.72 11.72
CA LYS A 131 16.74 -8.14 11.88
C LYS A 131 15.65 -9.10 11.43
N TYR A 132 14.41 -8.65 11.28
CA TYR A 132 13.28 -9.50 10.90
C TYR A 132 13.03 -9.56 9.39
N LYS A 133 13.74 -8.75 8.59
CA LYS A 133 13.51 -8.67 7.14
C LYS A 133 13.76 -10.02 6.46
N ALA A 134 12.73 -10.51 5.79
CA ALA A 134 12.80 -11.68 4.91
C ALA A 134 12.39 -11.33 3.47
N VAL A 135 12.62 -12.28 2.56
CA VAL A 135 12.19 -12.15 1.16
C VAL A 135 10.67 -12.06 1.11
N ARG A 136 10.16 -11.06 0.39
CA ARG A 136 8.73 -10.82 0.25
C ARG A 136 8.14 -11.57 -0.94
N THR A 137 6.98 -12.19 -0.73
CA THR A 137 6.10 -12.74 -1.75
C THR A 137 5.00 -11.73 -2.10
N ASN A 138 4.30 -11.97 -3.23
CA ASN A 138 3.24 -11.11 -3.74
C ASN A 138 3.59 -9.61 -3.76
N ARG A 139 4.76 -9.30 -4.33
CA ARG A 139 5.33 -7.95 -4.42
C ARG A 139 4.37 -6.97 -5.11
N SER A 140 4.28 -5.74 -4.59
CA SER A 140 3.39 -4.70 -5.13
C SER A 140 4.06 -3.75 -6.13
N GLU A 141 5.38 -3.86 -6.36
CA GLU A 141 6.04 -3.04 -7.39
C GLU A 141 5.45 -3.31 -8.78
N PHE A 142 5.19 -2.22 -9.49
CA PHE A 142 4.63 -2.19 -10.84
C PHE A 142 3.24 -2.80 -11.00
N LYS A 143 2.56 -3.13 -9.88
CA LYS A 143 1.13 -3.40 -9.91
C LYS A 143 0.38 -2.08 -10.02
N ALA A 144 -0.42 -1.95 -11.06
CA ALA A 144 -1.21 -0.76 -11.33
C ALA A 144 -2.63 -0.93 -10.79
N ASP A 145 -3.00 -0.08 -9.83
CA ASP A 145 -4.38 0.16 -9.44
C ASP A 145 -4.99 1.16 -10.43
N VAL A 146 -6.08 0.77 -11.08
CA VAL A 146 -6.80 1.64 -12.03
C VAL A 146 -8.16 2.01 -11.47
N ALA A 147 -8.44 3.31 -11.42
CA ALA A 147 -9.73 3.85 -11.03
C ALA A 147 -10.33 4.70 -12.15
N LEU A 148 -11.65 4.79 -12.17
CA LEU A 148 -12.41 5.63 -13.10
C LEU A 148 -13.38 6.48 -12.30
N GLY A 149 -13.15 7.80 -12.29
CA GLY A 149 -13.97 8.76 -11.57
C GLY A 149 -14.64 9.79 -12.49
N PRO A 150 -15.89 10.19 -12.24
CA PRO A 150 -16.46 11.34 -12.91
C PRO A 150 -15.91 12.65 -12.30
N ASN A 151 -15.77 13.67 -13.13
CA ASN A 151 -15.54 15.05 -12.69
C ASN A 151 -16.63 15.93 -13.27
N VAL A 152 -17.38 16.61 -12.39
CA VAL A 152 -18.54 17.43 -12.77
C VAL A 152 -18.31 18.85 -12.26
N SER A 153 -18.36 19.82 -13.16
CA SER A 153 -18.35 21.25 -12.86
C SER A 153 -19.68 21.86 -13.28
N LEU A 154 -20.28 22.70 -12.43
CA LEU A 154 -21.56 23.36 -12.69
C LEU A 154 -21.39 24.88 -12.56
N GLN A 155 -22.05 25.63 -13.44
CA GLN A 155 -22.16 27.08 -13.39
C GLN A 155 -23.62 27.49 -13.49
N PHE A 156 -24.03 28.45 -12.67
CA PHE A 156 -25.41 28.93 -12.57
C PHE A 156 -25.47 30.44 -12.79
N GLY A 157 -26.62 30.93 -13.25
CA GLY A 157 -26.93 32.36 -13.26
C GLY A 157 -26.37 33.14 -14.46
N ASP A 158 -26.01 32.43 -15.55
CA ASP A 158 -25.73 33.07 -16.82
C ASP A 158 -27.05 33.37 -17.55
N TRP A 159 -27.14 34.54 -18.19
CA TRP A 159 -28.37 35.04 -18.81
C TRP A 159 -28.80 34.20 -20.01
N ASP A 160 -27.84 33.77 -20.82
CA ASP A 160 -28.10 32.95 -22.02
C ASP A 160 -28.37 31.48 -21.66
N ARG A 161 -27.74 30.99 -20.58
CA ARG A 161 -27.89 29.61 -20.07
C ARG A 161 -27.86 29.58 -18.54
N ASN A 162 -29.04 29.55 -17.95
CA ASN A 162 -29.23 29.54 -16.48
C ASN A 162 -28.46 28.42 -15.75
N VAL A 163 -28.24 27.28 -16.43
CA VAL A 163 -27.47 26.15 -15.92
C VAL A 163 -26.51 25.66 -17.01
N GLN A 164 -25.24 25.59 -16.61
CA GLN A 164 -24.11 25.19 -17.42
C GLN A 164 -23.37 24.06 -16.71
N SER A 165 -22.88 23.08 -17.45
CA SER A 165 -22.17 21.90 -16.94
C SER A 165 -21.03 21.44 -17.85
N ASN A 166 -19.99 20.94 -17.20
CA ASN A 166 -18.85 20.27 -17.81
C ASN A 166 -18.63 18.94 -17.07
N ILE A 167 -18.66 17.84 -17.82
CA ILE A 167 -18.53 16.48 -17.33
C ILE A 167 -17.33 15.84 -18.01
N ASN A 168 -16.35 15.42 -17.20
CA ASN A 168 -15.17 14.68 -17.63
C ASN A 168 -15.17 13.29 -16.98
N LEU A 169 -14.54 12.33 -17.65
CA LEU A 169 -14.13 11.05 -17.09
C LEU A 169 -12.64 11.14 -16.74
N ILE A 170 -12.27 10.64 -15.56
CA ILE A 170 -10.88 10.60 -15.07
C ILE A 170 -10.46 9.14 -14.91
N PRO A 171 -9.87 8.51 -15.93
CA PRO A 171 -8.99 7.37 -15.71
C PRO A 171 -7.78 7.79 -14.86
N GLU A 172 -7.58 7.06 -13.78
CA GLU A 172 -6.48 7.22 -12.84
C GLU A 172 -5.71 5.91 -12.74
N LEU A 173 -4.39 5.99 -12.85
CA LEU A 173 -3.45 4.92 -12.61
C LEU A 173 -2.60 5.27 -11.38
N ASN A 174 -2.51 4.33 -10.44
CA ASN A 174 -1.60 4.39 -9.31
C ASN A 174 -0.72 3.14 -9.30
N THR A 175 0.58 3.30 -9.17
CA THR A 175 1.51 2.16 -9.05
C THR A 175 2.62 2.49 -8.08
N MET A 176 3.06 1.50 -7.29
CA MET A 176 4.31 1.61 -6.55
C MET A 176 5.47 1.22 -7.46
N LEU A 177 6.53 2.02 -7.51
CA LEU A 177 7.72 1.75 -8.34
C LEU A 177 8.82 1.08 -7.52
N THR A 178 9.01 1.55 -6.28
CA THR A 178 9.93 0.97 -5.30
C THR A 178 9.45 1.33 -3.89
N LYS A 179 10.18 0.94 -2.85
CA LYS A 179 9.84 1.24 -1.44
C LYS A 179 9.55 2.73 -1.26
N GLY A 180 8.31 3.03 -0.86
CA GLY A 180 7.83 4.39 -0.63
C GLY A 180 7.66 5.26 -1.88
N LEU A 181 8.09 4.82 -3.07
CA LEU A 181 7.95 5.59 -4.31
C LEU A 181 6.70 5.15 -5.07
N THR A 182 5.76 6.05 -5.26
CA THR A 182 4.55 5.83 -6.06
C THR A 182 4.48 6.80 -7.24
N LEU A 183 3.85 6.34 -8.32
CA LEU A 183 3.46 7.13 -9.47
C LEU A 183 1.93 7.18 -9.53
N THR A 184 1.40 8.40 -9.64
CA THR A 184 0.00 8.67 -9.96
C THR A 184 -0.07 9.34 -11.33
N ALA A 185 -0.94 8.85 -12.21
CA ALA A 185 -1.17 9.41 -13.52
C ALA A 185 -2.67 9.45 -13.83
N GLN A 186 -3.16 10.62 -14.25
CA GLN A 186 -4.55 10.85 -14.61
C GLN A 186 -4.65 11.49 -15.98
N ALA A 187 -5.75 11.22 -16.68
CA ALA A 187 -6.17 12.00 -17.84
C ALA A 187 -7.61 12.48 -17.64
N LEU A 188 -7.93 13.71 -18.04
CA LEU A 188 -9.29 14.21 -18.10
C LEU A 188 -9.79 14.00 -19.52
N VAL A 189 -10.78 13.13 -19.67
CA VAL A 189 -11.45 12.84 -20.93
C VAL A 189 -12.79 13.58 -20.93
N PRO A 190 -12.97 14.66 -21.70
CA PRO A 190 -14.21 15.40 -21.73
C PRO A 190 -15.33 14.54 -22.35
N LEU A 191 -16.46 14.44 -21.65
CA LEU A 191 -17.64 13.70 -22.11
C LEU A 191 -18.76 14.64 -22.57
N TYR A 192 -18.93 15.75 -21.87
CA TYR A 192 -19.95 16.75 -22.18
C TYR A 192 -19.50 18.12 -21.70
N ASN A 193 -19.74 19.15 -22.51
CA ASN A 193 -19.46 20.52 -22.13
C ASN A 193 -20.44 21.46 -22.84
N ASN A 194 -21.14 22.29 -22.08
CA ASN A 194 -22.01 23.33 -22.63
C ASN A 194 -21.70 24.73 -22.08
N PHE A 195 -20.48 24.93 -21.55
CA PHE A 195 -19.99 26.23 -21.12
C PHE A 195 -19.93 27.21 -22.31
N LEU A 196 -20.43 28.42 -22.10
CA LEU A 196 -20.52 29.46 -23.13
C LEU A 196 -19.17 30.13 -23.40
N ILE A 197 -18.30 30.19 -22.39
CA ILE A 197 -16.96 30.75 -22.48
C ILE A 197 -16.03 29.70 -23.13
N PRO A 198 -15.49 29.95 -24.34
CA PRO A 198 -14.67 28.97 -25.07
C PRO A 198 -13.44 28.48 -24.28
N GLU A 199 -12.85 29.33 -23.44
CA GLU A 199 -11.72 28.99 -22.57
C GLU A 199 -12.09 27.96 -21.49
N GLN A 200 -13.38 27.82 -21.19
CA GLN A 200 -13.92 26.81 -20.26
C GLN A 200 -14.50 25.59 -21.01
N ALA A 201 -14.66 25.72 -22.33
CA ALA A 201 -15.09 24.66 -23.24
C ALA A 201 -13.94 23.69 -23.56
N GLU A 202 -13.34 23.08 -22.53
CA GLU A 202 -12.25 22.11 -22.68
C GLU A 202 -12.77 20.82 -23.36
N THR A 203 -12.58 20.70 -24.67
CA THR A 203 -13.05 19.56 -25.50
C THR A 203 -11.97 18.52 -25.81
N GLN A 204 -10.73 18.77 -25.40
CA GLN A 204 -9.59 17.88 -25.65
C GLN A 204 -9.24 17.04 -24.42
N ILE A 205 -8.71 15.84 -24.66
CA ILE A 205 -8.08 15.02 -23.61
C ILE A 205 -6.86 15.77 -23.09
N ARG A 206 -6.76 15.90 -21.76
CA ARG A 206 -5.66 16.64 -21.11
C ARG A 206 -5.13 15.88 -19.90
N PRO A 207 -3.85 16.05 -19.54
CA PRO A 207 -3.33 15.44 -18.32
C PRO A 207 -4.05 15.97 -17.09
N GLY A 208 -4.39 15.07 -16.17
CA GLY A 208 -4.77 15.40 -14.80
C GLY A 208 -3.53 15.47 -13.91
N ILE A 209 -3.58 14.87 -12.73
CA ILE A 209 -2.38 14.71 -11.91
C ILE A 209 -1.41 13.72 -12.58
N ILE A 210 -0.15 14.13 -12.73
CA ILE A 210 0.97 13.24 -13.05
C ILE A 210 2.06 13.53 -12.03
N ALA A 211 2.21 12.67 -11.03
CA ALA A 211 3.10 12.93 -9.90
C ALA A 211 3.85 11.69 -9.44
N LEU A 212 5.11 11.89 -9.07
CA LEU A 212 5.89 10.97 -8.27
C LEU A 212 5.81 11.41 -6.82
N ASN A 213 5.57 10.46 -5.91
CA ASN A 213 5.57 10.69 -4.47
C ASN A 213 6.53 9.70 -3.80
N GLN A 214 7.47 10.22 -3.02
CA GLN A 214 8.40 9.43 -2.20
C GLN A 214 8.05 9.63 -0.73
N MET A 215 7.59 8.56 -0.10
CA MET A 215 7.43 8.44 1.35
C MET A 215 8.69 7.83 1.96
N ILE A 216 9.25 8.48 2.99
CA ILE A 216 10.39 8.00 3.76
C ILE A 216 9.99 8.03 5.23
N ARG A 217 10.26 6.94 5.94
CA ARG A 217 10.17 6.90 7.40
C ARG A 217 11.54 7.24 7.98
N LEU A 218 11.56 8.25 8.83
CA LEU A 218 12.69 8.69 9.64
C LEU A 218 12.57 8.11 11.05
N GLU A 219 13.54 8.43 11.91
CA GLU A 219 13.53 8.11 13.34
C GLU A 219 12.37 8.82 14.07
N ASP A 220 12.05 8.37 15.28
CA ASP A 220 11.01 8.95 16.15
C ASP A 220 9.61 8.99 15.52
N ASN A 221 9.32 8.02 14.64
CA ASN A 221 8.08 7.91 13.86
C ASN A 221 7.76 9.12 12.98
N VAL A 222 8.78 9.86 12.52
CA VAL A 222 8.57 10.97 11.59
C VAL A 222 8.50 10.44 10.15
N PHE A 223 7.52 10.91 9.37
CA PHE A 223 7.33 10.57 7.97
C PHE A 223 7.55 11.78 7.09
N LEU A 224 8.46 11.66 6.13
CA LEU A 224 8.71 12.63 5.07
C LEU A 224 8.00 12.18 3.80
N ASN A 225 7.13 13.02 3.26
CA ASN A 225 6.52 12.85 1.95
C ASN A 225 7.04 13.94 1.01
N ALA A 226 7.69 13.56 -0.08
CA ALA A 226 8.14 14.48 -1.11
C ALA A 226 7.43 14.15 -2.43
N SER A 227 6.76 15.12 -3.02
CA SER A 227 6.05 14.97 -4.29
C SER A 227 6.63 15.89 -5.35
N LEU A 228 6.74 15.40 -6.58
CA LEU A 228 7.13 16.18 -7.76
C LEU A 228 6.21 15.81 -8.91
N GLY A 229 5.67 16.80 -9.61
CA GLY A 229 4.82 16.51 -10.74
C GLY A 229 4.04 17.68 -11.30
N TYR A 230 3.08 17.31 -12.13
CA TYR A 230 2.05 18.17 -12.68
C TYR A 230 0.75 17.93 -11.89
N PHE A 231 0.28 18.97 -11.22
CA PHE A 231 -0.86 18.93 -10.32
C PHE A 231 -2.07 19.68 -10.90
N THR A 232 -3.16 19.69 -10.13
CA THR A 232 -4.40 20.39 -10.50
C THR A 232 -4.15 21.83 -10.93
N ARG A 233 -5.02 22.35 -11.81
CA ARG A 233 -4.90 23.70 -12.40
C ARG A 233 -3.66 23.90 -13.25
N SER A 234 -3.16 22.81 -13.83
CA SER A 234 -2.08 22.84 -14.82
C SER A 234 -0.75 23.35 -14.29
N ARG A 235 -0.42 23.01 -13.04
CA ARG A 235 0.78 23.53 -12.36
C ARG A 235 1.79 22.42 -12.14
N ALA A 236 2.98 22.58 -12.73
CA ALA A 236 4.13 21.82 -12.33
C ALA A 236 4.67 22.36 -10.99
N GLY A 237 5.08 21.49 -10.10
CA GLY A 237 5.63 21.89 -8.81
C GLY A 237 6.20 20.74 -8.02
N PHE A 238 6.63 21.06 -6.81
CA PHE A 238 7.01 20.08 -5.81
C PHE A 238 6.31 20.42 -4.49
N ASP A 239 6.14 19.41 -3.64
CA ASP A 239 5.57 19.53 -2.31
C ASP A 239 6.38 18.67 -1.35
N ILE A 240 6.59 19.17 -0.13
CA ILE A 240 7.33 18.46 0.92
C ILE A 240 6.56 18.60 2.22
N GLU A 241 6.23 17.47 2.81
CA GLU A 241 5.47 17.39 4.03
C GLU A 241 6.17 16.49 5.05
N LEU A 242 6.23 16.95 6.31
CA LEU A 242 6.68 16.18 7.46
C LEU A 242 5.50 15.94 8.39
N ARG A 243 5.28 14.69 8.78
CA ARG A 243 4.25 14.30 9.76
C ARG A 243 4.87 13.47 10.87
N LYS A 244 4.30 13.56 12.08
CA LYS A 244 4.60 12.70 13.22
C LYS A 244 3.35 11.92 13.59
#